data_AF-A0A969SYH4-F1
#
_entry.id   AF-A0A969SYH4-F1
#
_cell.length_a   1.000
_cell.length_b   1.000
_cell.length_c   1.000
_cell.angle_alpha   90.00
_cell.angle_beta   90.00
_cell.angle_gamma   90.00
#
_symmetry.space_group_name_H-M   'P 1'
#
loop_
_entity.id
_entity.type
_entity.pdbx_description
1 polymer ?
#
loop_
_entity_poly.entity_id
_entity_poly.type
_entity_poly.pdbx_seq_one_letter_code
_entity_poly.pdbx_strand_id
1 'polypeptide(L)' 'MVEGAGTDLIADFETEDRFVLGGDLTFEQLTINAVAGLTQISVTATSEVLVTLPGVAVSAIDESDFTLFDA' A
#
# COMPACT_ATOMS: atom_id res chain seq x y z
N MET A 1 15.77 12.36 7.62
CA MET A 1 14.64 11.44 7.37
C MET A 1 13.60 12.26 6.64
N VAL A 2 13.23 11.88 5.41
CA VAL A 2 12.13 12.50 4.66
C VAL A 2 10.86 11.77 5.11
N GLU A 3 9.80 12.52 5.43
CA GLU A 3 8.49 11.95 5.74
C GLU A 3 8.00 11.13 4.53
N GLY A 4 7.55 9.90 4.76
CA GLY A 4 7.09 9.00 3.69
C GLY A 4 8.18 8.26 2.91
N ALA A 5 9.45 8.30 3.34
CA ALA A 5 10.51 7.49 2.75
C ALA A 5 10.74 6.20 3.55
N GLY A 6 10.70 5.05 2.88
CA GLY A 6 10.94 3.74 3.48
C GLY A 6 9.81 2.75 3.25
N THR A 7 9.89 1.59 3.91
CA THR A 7 8.90 0.52 3.81
C THR A 7 8.29 0.24 5.17
N ASP A 8 6.97 0.32 5.23
CA ASP A 8 6.20 -0.01 6.42
C ASP A 8 5.78 -1.47 6.46
N LEU A 9 5.63 -2.02 7.67
CA LEU A 9 5.03 -3.32 7.92
C LEU A 9 3.75 -3.10 8.71
N ILE A 10 2.61 -3.42 8.11
CA ILE A 10 1.30 -3.29 8.76
C ILE A 10 0.75 -4.70 8.96
N ALA A 11 0.76 -5.16 10.20
CA ALA A 11 0.16 -6.43 10.58
C ALA A 11 -1.33 -6.25 10.87
N ASP A 12 -2.10 -7.32 10.68
CA ASP A 12 -3.53 -7.38 11.03
C ASP A 12 -4.42 -6.38 10.25
N PHE A 13 -4.07 -6.11 8.99
CA PHE A 13 -4.93 -5.33 8.10
C PHE A 13 -6.17 -6.14 7.71
N GLU A 14 -7.34 -5.59 7.98
CA GLU A 14 -8.65 -6.20 7.70
C GLU A 14 -9.34 -5.51 6.51
N THR A 15 -10.34 -6.18 5.94
CA THR A 15 -11.11 -5.66 4.78
C THR A 15 -11.89 -4.37 5.06
N GLU A 16 -12.07 -3.98 6.32
CA GLU A 16 -12.72 -2.72 6.71
C GLU A 16 -11.71 -1.56 6.86
N ASP A 17 -10.41 -1.87 6.87
CA ASP A 17 -9.34 -0.89 6.98
C ASP A 17 -9.10 -0.17 5.66
N ARG A 18 -8.52 1.03 5.75
CA ARG A 18 -8.20 1.84 4.57
C ARG A 18 -6.83 2.48 4.67
N PHE A 19 -6.12 2.51 3.56
CA PHE A 19 -4.92 3.30 3.36
C PHE A 19 -5.28 4.72 2.92
N VAL A 20 -4.55 5.69 3.47
CA VAL A 20 -4.63 7.08 3.02
C VAL A 20 -3.42 7.37 2.15
N LEU A 21 -3.65 7.76 0.89
CA LEU A 21 -2.63 8.14 -0.06
C LEU A 21 -2.33 9.64 0.06
N GLY A 22 -1.06 9.96 0.34
CA GLY A 22 -0.56 11.33 0.39
C GLY A 22 0.33 11.67 -0.80
N GLY A 23 0.67 12.95 -0.95
CA GLY A 23 1.66 13.41 -1.94
C GLY A 23 1.24 13.21 -3.40
N ASP A 24 -0.03 13.46 -3.71
CA ASP A 24 -0.65 13.28 -5.04
C ASP A 24 -0.62 11.84 -5.57
N LEU A 25 -0.31 10.85 -4.72
CA LEU A 25 -0.30 9.44 -5.10
C LEU A 25 -1.73 8.95 -5.35
N THR A 26 -1.95 8.27 -6.46
CA THR A 26 -3.23 7.64 -6.81
C THR A 26 -3.12 6.12 -6.83
N PHE A 27 -4.23 5.41 -6.70
CA PHE A 27 -4.26 3.94 -6.77
C PHE A 27 -3.67 3.40 -8.08
N GLU A 28 -3.91 4.08 -9.20
CA GLU A 28 -3.36 3.72 -10.52
C GLU A 28 -1.83 3.75 -10.59
N GLN A 29 -1.18 4.47 -9.67
CA GLN A 29 0.28 4.56 -9.57
C GLN A 29 0.88 3.47 -8.69
N LEU A 30 0.05 2.60 -8.11
CA LEU A 30 0.47 1.51 -7.24
C LEU A 30 0.62 0.19 -8.01
N THR A 31 1.54 -0.63 -7.55
CA THR A 31 1.68 -2.03 -7.91
C THR A 31 1.43 -2.86 -6.66
N ILE A 32 0.49 -3.80 -6.74
CA ILE A 32 0.14 -4.72 -5.64
C ILE A 32 0.55 -6.12 -6.06
N ASN A 33 1.50 -6.74 -5.34
CA ASN A 33 2.06 -8.04 -5.71
C ASN A 33 2.35 -8.89 -4.47
N ALA A 34 2.42 -10.21 -4.68
CA ALA A 34 2.87 -11.14 -3.65
C ALA A 34 4.38 -11.35 -3.75
N VAL A 35 5.11 -11.03 -2.69
CA VAL A 35 6.57 -11.21 -2.58
C VAL A 35 6.88 -12.03 -1.33
N ALA A 36 7.57 -13.17 -1.49
CA ALA A 36 7.91 -14.09 -0.41
C ALA A 36 6.69 -14.51 0.47
N GLY A 37 5.50 -14.58 -0.12
CA GLY A 37 4.26 -14.94 0.58
C GLY A 37 3.57 -13.79 1.33
N LEU A 38 4.08 -12.56 1.18
CA LEU A 38 3.50 -11.34 1.75
C LEU A 38 2.93 -10.47 0.63
N THR A 39 1.82 -9.78 0.87
CA THR A 39 1.33 -8.77 -0.07
C THR A 39 2.15 -7.50 0.10
N GLN A 40 2.62 -6.92 -0.99
CA GLN A 40 3.35 -5.66 -1.01
C GLN A 40 2.66 -4.67 -1.93
N ILE A 41 2.60 -3.43 -1.46
CA ILE A 41 2.12 -2.28 -2.22
C ILE A 41 3.33 -1.38 -2.46
N SER A 42 3.60 -1.07 -3.72
CA SER A 42 4.74 -0.26 -4.13
C SER A 42 4.34 0.80 -5.14
N VAL A 43 5.14 1.87 -5.26
CA VAL A 43 4.99 2.86 -6.31
C VAL A 43 5.54 2.28 -7.62
N THR A 44 4.68 2.18 -8.64
CA THR A 44 5.02 1.56 -9.94
C THR A 44 6.22 2.22 -10.61
N ALA A 45 6.30 3.56 -10.56
CA ALA A 45 7.34 4.32 -11.25
C ALA A 45 8.74 4.15 -10.61
N THR A 46 8.82 3.99 -9.30
CA THR A 46 10.10 3.98 -8.55
C THR A 46 10.45 2.59 -8.01
N SER A 47 9.50 1.65 -8.03
CA SER A 47 9.58 0.37 -7.31
C SER A 47 9.80 0.53 -5.80
N GLU A 48 9.51 1.70 -5.24
CA GLU A 48 9.57 1.93 -3.80
C GLU A 48 8.45 1.14 -3.12
N VAL A 49 8.81 0.26 -2.19
CA VAL A 49 7.84 -0.50 -1.40
C VAL A 49 7.35 0.40 -0.27
N LEU A 50 6.06 0.74 -0.30
CA LEU A 50 5.42 1.58 0.70
C LEU A 50 4.98 0.73 1.90
N VAL A 51 4.35 -0.42 1.65
CA VAL A 51 3.85 -1.28 2.72
C VAL A 51 3.96 -2.77 2.38
N THR A 52 4.22 -3.57 3.41
CA THR A 52 4.11 -5.03 3.40
C THR A 52 3.00 -5.47 4.35
N LEU A 53 2.13 -6.36 3.89
CA LEU A 53 0.92 -6.87 4.56
C LEU A 53 1.03 -8.40 4.73
N PRO A 54 1.45 -8.90 5.91
CA PRO A 54 1.40 -10.32 6.22
C PRO A 54 -0.04 -10.80 6.40
N GLY A 55 -0.34 -11.99 5.87
CA GLY A 55 -1.65 -12.63 6.05
C GLY A 55 -2.76 -12.11 5.13
N VAL A 56 -2.51 -11.03 4.39
CA VAL A 56 -3.45 -10.47 3.41
C VAL A 56 -3.13 -11.00 2.01
N ALA A 57 -4.14 -11.43 1.27
CA ALA A 57 -3.98 -11.85 -0.12
C ALA A 57 -4.02 -10.63 -1.07
N VAL A 58 -3.23 -10.65 -2.14
CA VAL A 58 -3.23 -9.58 -3.16
C VAL A 58 -4.62 -9.32 -3.72
N SER A 59 -5.41 -10.38 -3.95
CA SER A 59 -6.78 -10.28 -4.46
C SER A 59 -7.79 -9.70 -3.47
N ALA A 60 -7.39 -9.48 -2.21
CA ALA A 60 -8.21 -8.84 -1.18
C ALA A 60 -7.94 -7.33 -1.08
N ILE A 61 -6.97 -6.80 -1.85
CA ILE A 61 -6.70 -5.38 -1.92
C ILE A 61 -7.21 -4.85 -3.27
N ASP A 62 -8.09 -3.86 -3.22
CA ASP A 62 -8.58 -3.14 -4.39
C ASP A 62 -8.63 -1.63 -4.15
N GLU A 63 -9.11 -0.87 -5.13
CA GLU A 63 -9.16 0.60 -5.07
C GLU A 63 -10.00 1.13 -3.90
N SER A 64 -10.98 0.37 -3.41
CA SER A 64 -11.87 0.78 -2.31
C SER A 64 -11.18 0.80 -0.94
N ASP A 65 -10.05 0.09 -0.80
CA ASP A 65 -9.19 0.13 0.37
C ASP A 65 -8.36 1.42 0.45
N PHE A 66 -8.47 2.31 -0.54
CA PHE A 66 -7.68 3.54 -0.61
C PHE A 66 -8.56 4.78 -0.58
N THR A 67 -8.04 5.81 0.07
CA THR A 67 -8.63 7.15 0.02
C THR A 67 -7.52 8.19 -0.14
N LEU A 68 -7.84 9.34 -0.72
CA LEU A 68 -6.89 10.44 -0.84
C LEU A 68 -6.84 11.21 0.48
N PHE A 69 -5.65 11.68 0.84
CA PHE A 69 -5.50 12.65 1.90
C PHE A 69 -6.18 13.97 1.48
N ASP A 70 -7.30 14.32 2.11
CA ASP A 70 -7.93 15.63 1.96
C ASP A 70 -7.40 16.54 3.07
N ALA A 71 -6.80 17.66 2.68
CA ALA A 71 -6.01 18.55 3.56
C ALA A 71 -6.85 19.64 4.23
#